data_AF-A0A920ME70-F1
#
_entry.id   AF-A0A920ME70-F1
#
_cell.length_a   1.000
_cell.length_b   1.000
_cell.length_c   1.000
_cell.angle_alpha   90.00
_cell.angle_beta   90.00
_cell.angle_gamma   90.00
#
_symmetry.space_group_name_H-M   'P 1'
#
loop_
_entity.id
_entity.type
_entity.pdbx_description
1 polymer ?
#
loop_
_entity_poly.entity_id
_entity_poly.type
_entity_poly.pdbx_seq_one_letter_code
_entity_poly.pdbx_strand_id
1 'polypeptide(L)' 'MVCFRCKATSDSAIVAGLIALLLRIYDNQKPSEIVTAEPKFISMIGLNEHLSPTRNNGLNLMFERIKKDAGLMI' A
#
# COMPACT_ATOMS: atom_id res chain seq x y z
N MET A 1 -9.39 5.99 -19.80
CA MET A 1 -8.23 5.75 -18.92
C MET A 1 -8.75 5.04 -17.68
N VAL A 2 -8.30 3.82 -17.39
CA VAL A 2 -8.80 3.03 -16.24
C VAL A 2 -8.00 3.42 -15.00
N CYS A 3 -8.70 3.72 -13.92
CA CYS A 3 -8.10 3.98 -12.60
C CYS A 3 -8.20 2.73 -11.75
N PHE A 4 -7.15 2.42 -10.98
CA PHE A 4 -7.18 1.39 -9.96
C PHE A 4 -8.08 1.83 -8.80
N ARG A 5 -8.96 0.94 -8.34
CA ARG A 5 -9.87 1.16 -7.22
C ARG A 5 -9.73 0.01 -6.25
N CYS A 6 -9.42 0.28 -5.00
CA CYS A 6 -9.31 -0.75 -3.98
C CYS A 6 -9.96 -0.34 -2.65
N LYS A 7 -10.42 -1.34 -1.90
CA LYS A 7 -10.99 -1.18 -0.56
C LYS A 7 -10.43 -2.30 0.32
N ALA A 8 -10.06 -1.96 1.54
CA ALA A 8 -9.55 -2.89 2.52
C ALA A 8 -9.90 -2.42 3.93
N THR A 9 -9.95 -3.35 4.88
CA THR A 9 -10.22 -3.07 6.30
C THR A 9 -9.46 -4.06 7.18
N SER A 10 -9.32 -3.75 8.47
CA SER A 10 -8.75 -4.64 9.47
C SER A 10 -9.34 -4.33 10.85
N ASP A 11 -9.53 -5.36 11.68
CA ASP A 11 -9.96 -5.23 13.08
C ASP A 11 -8.85 -4.65 13.98
N SER A 12 -7.59 -4.70 13.53
CA SER A 12 -6.46 -4.12 14.26
C SER A 12 -6.33 -2.64 13.93
N ALA A 13 -6.38 -1.77 14.96
CA ALA A 13 -6.29 -0.32 14.78
C ALA A 13 -5.01 0.13 14.05
N ILE A 14 -3.85 -0.47 14.38
CA ILE A 14 -2.59 -0.14 13.71
C ILE A 14 -2.62 -0.57 12.24
N VAL A 15 -3.13 -1.76 11.95
CA VAL A 15 -3.22 -2.25 10.57
C VAL A 15 -4.22 -1.44 9.76
N ALA A 16 -5.35 -1.05 10.35
CA ALA A 16 -6.33 -0.16 9.73
C ALA A 16 -5.71 1.19 9.36
N GLY A 17 -4.84 1.76 10.21
CA GLY A 17 -4.09 2.98 9.90
C GLY A 17 -3.13 2.80 8.72
N LEU A 18 -2.40 1.69 8.68
CA LEU A 18 -1.50 1.36 7.56
C LEU A 18 -2.26 1.18 6.24
N ILE A 19 -3.41 0.50 6.30
CA ILE A 19 -4.32 0.35 5.15
C ILE A 19 -4.80 1.72 4.68
N ALA A 20 -5.25 2.59 5.59
CA ALA A 20 -5.72 3.92 5.24
C ALA A 20 -4.65 4.74 4.51
N LEU A 21 -3.39 4.63 4.93
CA LEU A 21 -2.25 5.28 4.26
C LEU A 21 -2.04 4.73 2.84
N LEU A 22 -2.07 3.41 2.65
CA LEU A 22 -1.95 2.81 1.32
C LEU A 22 -3.10 3.20 0.40
N LEU A 23 -4.35 3.17 0.90
CA LEU A 23 -5.52 3.59 0.13
C LEU A 23 -5.42 5.06 -0.28
N ARG A 24 -4.95 5.93 0.62
CA ARG A 24 -4.73 7.37 0.34
C ARG A 24 -3.76 7.60 -0.83
N ILE A 25 -2.75 6.74 -0.97
CA ILE A 25 -1.69 6.88 -1.98
C ILE A 25 -2.09 6.24 -3.31
N TYR A 26 -2.62 5.01 -3.27
CA TYR A 26 -2.78 4.18 -4.47
C TYR A 26 -4.20 4.13 -5.02
N ASP A 27 -5.23 4.51 -4.25
CA ASP A 27 -6.59 4.59 -4.79
C ASP A 27 -6.66 5.67 -5.87
N ASN A 28 -7.37 5.37 -6.96
CA ASN A 28 -7.51 6.20 -8.16
C ASN A 28 -6.24 6.42 -9.00
N GLN A 29 -5.11 5.80 -8.67
CA GLN A 29 -3.91 5.88 -9.49
C GLN A 29 -4.02 5.01 -10.75
N LYS A 30 -3.20 5.28 -11.78
CA LYS A 30 -3.17 4.42 -12.96
C LYS A 30 -2.47 3.10 -12.62
N PRO A 31 -2.99 1.95 -13.07
CA PRO A 31 -2.36 0.66 -12.79
C PRO A 31 -0.87 0.59 -13.16
N SER A 32 -0.48 1.18 -14.29
CA SER A 32 0.92 1.25 -14.75
C SER A 32 1.84 2.06 -13.82
N GLU A 33 1.33 3.12 -13.20
CA GLU A 33 2.06 3.92 -12.21
C GLU A 33 2.22 3.16 -10.90
N ILE A 34 1.23 2.35 -10.51
CA ILE A 34 1.30 1.52 -9.29
C ILE A 34 2.33 0.40 -9.46
N VAL A 35 2.34 -0.31 -10.60
CA VAL A 35 3.27 -1.43 -10.83
C VAL A 35 4.74 -0.98 -10.82
N THR A 36 5.00 0.24 -11.28
CA THR A 36 6.35 0.83 -11.28
C THR A 36 6.68 1.58 -9.98
N ALA A 37 5.72 1.73 -9.06
CA ALA A 37 5.96 2.38 -7.78
C ALA A 37 6.87 1.55 -6.88
N GLU A 38 7.67 2.26 -6.09
CA GLU A 38 8.46 1.74 -4.98
C GLU A 38 7.96 2.39 -3.68
N PRO A 39 7.88 1.67 -2.55
CA PRO A 39 7.27 2.15 -1.32
C PRO A 39 8.22 3.06 -0.52
N LYS A 40 8.90 3.99 -1.20
CA LYS A 40 9.89 4.90 -0.60
C LYS A 40 9.30 5.80 0.48
N PHE A 41 7.99 6.06 0.43
CA PHE A 41 7.29 6.88 1.41
C PHE A 41 7.44 6.34 2.84
N ILE A 42 7.55 5.01 3.01
CA ILE A 42 7.66 4.38 4.34
C ILE A 42 8.95 4.84 5.02
N SER A 43 10.06 4.86 4.29
CA SER A 43 11.35 5.34 4.80
C SER A 43 11.41 6.87 4.88
N MET A 44 10.84 7.57 3.90
CA MET A 44 10.88 9.05 3.85
C MET A 44 10.17 9.71 5.03
N ILE A 45 9.09 9.13 5.53
CA ILE A 45 8.36 9.66 6.69
C ILE A 45 8.82 9.07 8.03
N GLY A 46 9.90 8.26 8.04
CA GLY A 46 10.39 7.59 9.25
C GLY A 46 9.45 6.51 9.81
N LEU A 47 8.44 6.06 9.04
CA LEU A 47 7.43 5.12 9.55
C LEU A 47 8.05 3.78 9.98
N ASN A 48 9.09 3.34 9.28
CA ASN A 48 9.83 2.11 9.60
C ASN A 48 10.40 2.09 11.02
N GLU A 49 10.76 3.24 11.58
CA GLU A 49 11.36 3.36 12.92
C GLU A 49 10.35 3.11 14.05
N HIS A 50 9.05 3.25 13.75
CA HIS A 50 7.96 3.12 14.71
C HIS A 50 7.19 1.79 14.58
N LEU A 51 7.55 0.96 13.60
CA LEU A 51 6.90 -0.31 13.34
C LEU A 51 7.79 -1.48 13.78
N SER A 52 7.18 -2.46 14.44
CA SER A 52 7.88 -3.71 14.71
C SER A 52 8.18 -4.45 13.39
N PRO A 53 9.19 -5.33 13.35
CA PRO A 53 9.54 -6.08 12.14
C PRO A 53 8.33 -6.80 11.50
N THR A 54 7.48 -7.41 12.32
CA THR A 54 6.24 -8.07 11.86
C THR A 54 5.28 -7.12 11.14
N ARG A 55 5.15 -5.88 11.64
CA ARG A 55 4.25 -4.87 11.05
C ARG A 55 4.82 -4.29 9.76
N ASN A 56 6.12 -4.04 9.70
CA ASN A 56 6.81 -3.64 8.46
C ASN A 56 6.65 -4.72 7.38
N ASN A 57 6.82 -5.98 7.74
CA ASN A 57 6.60 -7.09 6.80
C ASN A 57 5.14 -7.14 6.33
N GLY A 58 4.18 -6.97 7.23
CA GLY A 58 2.76 -6.87 6.85
C GLY A 58 2.46 -5.73 5.89
N LEU A 59 3.03 -4.54 6.12
CA LEU A 59 2.89 -3.38 5.24
C LEU A 59 3.45 -3.67 3.83
N ASN A 60 4.63 -4.27 3.75
CA ASN A 60 5.24 -4.66 2.48
C ASN A 60 4.39 -5.69 1.73
N LEU A 61 3.84 -6.70 2.43
CA LEU A 61 2.95 -7.69 1.81
C LEU A 61 1.66 -7.07 1.25
N MET A 62 1.07 -6.10 1.98
CA MET A 62 -0.10 -5.37 1.49
C MET A 62 0.22 -4.54 0.25
N PHE A 63 1.39 -3.89 0.23
CA PHE A 63 1.87 -3.14 -0.94
C PHE A 63 2.11 -4.04 -2.15
N GLU A 64 2.80 -5.18 -1.98
CA GLU A 64 3.01 -6.15 -3.06
C GLU A 64 1.68 -6.71 -3.59
N ARG A 65 0.68 -6.90 -2.71
CA ARG A 65 -0.66 -7.29 -3.14
C ARG A 65 -1.32 -6.23 -4.02
N ILE A 66 -1.23 -4.96 -3.64
CA ILE A 66 -1.74 -3.84 -4.44
C ILE A 66 -1.07 -3.81 -5.82
N LYS A 67 0.27 -3.95 -5.88
CA LYS A 67 1.01 -4.01 -7.15
C LYS A 67 0.55 -5.16 -8.03
N LYS A 68 0.40 -6.34 -7.44
CA LYS A 68 -0.09 -7.52 -8.17
C LYS A 68 -1.48 -7.29 -8.74
N ASP A 69 -2.42 -6.81 -7.91
CA ASP A 69 -3.80 -6.59 -8.33
C ASP A 69 -3.90 -5.49 -9.40
N ALA A 70 -3.09 -4.43 -9.30
CA ALA A 70 -2.96 -3.41 -10.35
C ALA A 70 -2.37 -3.99 -11.65
N GLY A 71 -1.37 -4.87 -11.56
CA GLY A 71 -0.76 -5.51 -12.73
C GLY A 71 -1.71 -6.39 -13.54
N LEU A 72 -2.78 -6.91 -12.92
CA LEU A 72 -3.84 -7.65 -13.62
C LEU A 72 -4.77 -6.74 -14.46
N MET A 73 -4.66 -5.42 -14.32
CA MET A 73 -5.47 -4.42 -15.03
C MET A 73 -4.72 -3.76 -16.20
N ILE A 74 -3.47 -4.16 -16.46
CA ILE A 74 -2.61 -3.61 -17.52
C ILE A 74 -2.74 -4.46 -18.78
#